data_AF-A0A4Q2ZDC5-F1
#
_entry.id   AF-A0A4Q2ZDC5-F1
#
_cell.length_a   1.000
_cell.length_b   1.000
_cell.length_c   1.000
_cell.angle_alpha   90.00
_cell.angle_beta   90.00
_cell.angle_gamma   90.00
#
_symmetry.space_group_name_H-M   'P 1'
#
loop_
_entity.id
_entity.type
_entity.pdbx_description
1 polymer ?
#
loop_
_entity_poly.entity_id
_entity_poly.type
_entity_poly.pdbx_seq_one_letter_code
_entity_poly.pdbx_strand_id
1 'polypeptide(L)'
;MAAPIPASPLFLREPEIRRGVELLYFGYAHLTRSIDAGLAAQGLGRAHHRALYFIARKPELTVSELLALLAITKQSLGRVLGELAERVLVETRAGERDRRQRLLR
;
A
#
# COMPACT_ATOMS: atom_id res chain seq x y z
N MET A 1 6.78 26.68 -16.31
CA MET A 1 7.36 25.67 -15.38
C MET A 1 8.83 25.99 -15.23
N ALA A 2 9.35 26.08 -14.00
CA ALA A 2 10.78 26.26 -13.78
C ALA A 2 11.54 25.04 -14.34
N ALA A 3 12.67 25.26 -15.02
CA ALA A 3 13.52 24.17 -15.47
C ALA A 3 13.97 23.33 -14.27
N PRO A 4 14.00 22.00 -14.36
CA PRO A 4 14.48 21.16 -13.27
C PRO A 4 15.93 21.55 -12.98
N ILE A 5 16.23 21.84 -11.71
CA ILE A 5 17.61 22.09 -11.28
C ILE A 5 18.40 20.81 -11.58
N PRO A 6 19.47 20.88 -12.38
CA PRO A 6 20.24 19.69 -12.71
C PRO A 6 20.79 19.06 -11.42
N ALA A 7 20.79 17.72 -11.37
CA ALA A 7 21.36 17.00 -10.24
C ALA A 7 22.84 17.40 -10.08
N SER A 8 23.27 17.63 -8.84
CA SER A 8 24.66 17.92 -8.55
C SER A 8 25.56 16.80 -9.11
N PRO A 9 26.69 17.11 -9.77
CA PRO A 9 27.64 16.09 -10.21
C PRO A 9 28.24 15.29 -9.03
N LEU A 10 27.96 15.70 -7.79
CA LEU A 10 28.34 15.06 -6.55
C LEU A 10 27.14 14.38 -5.86
N PHE A 11 26.22 13.83 -6.64
CA PHE A 11 24.95 13.25 -6.18
C PHE A 11 25.07 12.12 -5.14
N LEU A 12 26.25 11.51 -4.99
CA LEU A 12 26.52 10.48 -3.97
C LEU A 12 27.01 11.05 -2.63
N ARG A 13 27.17 12.37 -2.50
CA ARG A 13 27.48 12.96 -1.20
C ARG A 13 26.26 12.86 -0.28
N GLU A 14 26.53 12.66 0.99
CA GLU A 14 25.50 12.49 2.00
C GLU A 14 24.41 13.60 1.98
N PRO A 15 24.73 14.91 1.83
CA PRO A 15 23.70 15.94 1.73
C PRO A 15 22.77 15.78 0.51
N GLU A 16 23.31 15.38 -0.64
CA GLU A 16 22.52 15.17 -1.86
C GLU A 16 21.65 13.91 -1.75
N ILE A 17 22.16 12.85 -1.11
CA ILE A 17 21.37 11.64 -0.81
C ILE A 17 20.21 11.98 0.13
N ARG A 18 20.47 12.73 1.22
CA ARG A 18 19.43 13.17 2.16
C ARG A 18 18.37 14.01 1.43
N ARG A 19 18.79 14.95 0.60
CA ARG A 19 17.88 15.75 -0.25
C ARG A 19 17.05 14.87 -1.19
N GLY A 20 17.64 13.84 -1.79
CA GLY A 20 16.91 12.87 -2.62
C GLY A 20 15.83 12.14 -1.84
N VAL A 21 16.14 11.68 -0.62
CA VAL A 21 15.17 11.04 0.29
C VAL A 21 14.03 11.99 0.66
N GLU A 22 14.34 13.26 0.95
CA GLU A 22 13.34 14.30 1.24
C GLU A 22 12.41 14.55 0.03
N LEU A 23 12.97 14.63 -1.18
CA LEU A 23 12.19 14.80 -2.40
C LEU A 23 11.26 13.60 -2.65
N LEU A 24 11.73 12.38 -2.41
CA LEU A 24 10.88 11.18 -2.48
C LEU A 24 9.75 11.24 -1.44
N TYR A 25 10.06 11.67 -0.21
CA TYR A 25 9.06 11.87 0.83
C TYR A 25 8.02 12.91 0.42
N PHE A 26 8.43 14.10 -0.04
CA PHE A 26 7.51 15.16 -0.45
C PHE A 26 6.67 14.77 -1.66
N GLY A 27 7.29 14.13 -2.66
CA GLY A 27 6.59 13.62 -3.84
C GLY A 27 5.53 12.58 -3.47
N TYR A 28 5.91 11.59 -2.66
CA TYR A 28 4.97 10.56 -2.19
C TYR A 28 3.85 11.14 -1.32
N ALA A 29 4.18 12.04 -0.39
CA ALA A 29 3.19 12.72 0.45
C ALA A 29 2.21 13.53 -0.40
N HIS A 30 2.69 14.24 -1.42
CA HIS A 30 1.83 15.03 -2.30
C HIS A 30 0.91 14.14 -3.15
N LEU A 31 1.43 13.04 -3.69
CA LEU A 31 0.64 12.08 -4.46
C LEU A 31 -0.47 11.44 -3.62
N THR A 32 -0.17 11.13 -2.35
CA THR A 32 -1.11 10.44 -1.47
C THR A 32 -2.14 11.34 -0.80
N ARG A 33 -1.89 12.64 -0.67
CA ARG A 33 -2.84 13.59 -0.02
C ARG A 33 -4.23 13.61 -0.64
N SER A 34 -4.33 13.67 -1.97
CA SER A 34 -5.64 13.67 -2.65
C SER A 34 -6.34 12.32 -2.52
N ILE A 35 -5.57 11.23 -2.56
CA ILE A 35 -6.07 9.86 -2.35
C ILE A 35 -6.64 9.72 -0.94
N ASP A 36 -5.94 10.23 0.09
CA ASP A 36 -6.40 10.16 1.48
C ASP A 36 -7.72 10.89 1.68
N ALA A 37 -7.88 12.07 1.09
CA ALA A 37 -9.13 12.82 1.17
C ALA A 37 -10.30 12.03 0.57
N GLY A 38 -10.08 11.37 -0.58
CA GLY A 38 -11.09 10.51 -1.20
C GLY A 38 -11.40 9.26 -0.39
N LEU A 39 -10.39 8.61 0.20
CA LEU A 39 -10.56 7.45 1.05
C LEU A 39 -11.30 7.81 2.35
N ALA A 40 -10.99 8.96 2.96
CA ALA A 40 -11.63 9.42 4.20
C ALA A 40 -13.14 9.63 4.04
N ALA A 41 -13.60 10.11 2.87
CA ALA A 41 -15.02 10.23 2.57
C ALA A 41 -15.76 8.87 2.58
N GLN A 42 -15.02 7.77 2.38
CA GLN A 42 -15.50 6.40 2.44
C GLN A 42 -15.19 5.75 3.81
N GLY A 43 -14.61 6.46 4.78
CA GLY A 43 -14.12 5.86 6.02
C GLY A 43 -13.00 4.83 5.80
N LEU A 44 -12.25 4.95 4.70
CA LEU A 44 -11.12 4.10 4.36
C LEU A 44 -9.81 4.85 4.59
N GLY A 45 -8.73 4.08 4.68
CA GLY A 45 -7.37 4.60 4.88
C GLY A 45 -6.39 3.95 3.90
N ARG A 46 -5.14 4.43 3.89
CA ARG A 46 -4.11 3.95 2.94
C ARG A 46 -3.90 2.43 2.99
N ALA A 47 -3.99 1.82 4.18
CA ALA A 47 -3.83 0.38 4.33
C ALA A 47 -4.96 -0.40 3.63
N HIS A 48 -6.20 0.07 3.76
CA HIS A 48 -7.36 -0.44 3.03
C HIS A 48 -7.17 -0.34 1.53
N HIS A 49 -6.77 0.84 1.04
CA HIS A 49 -6.52 1.07 -0.38
C HIS A 49 -5.45 0.13 -0.94
N ARG A 50 -4.32 -0.02 -0.25
CA ARG A 50 -3.23 -0.92 -0.69
C ARG A 50 -3.69 -2.38 -0.73
N ALA A 51 -4.44 -2.84 0.28
CA ALA A 51 -4.98 -4.19 0.30
C ALA A 51 -5.93 -4.43 -0.90
N LEU A 52 -6.91 -3.55 -1.08
CA LEU A 52 -7.86 -3.61 -2.21
C LEU A 52 -7.14 -3.60 -3.57
N TYR A 53 -6.16 -2.72 -3.74
CA TYR A 53 -5.38 -2.62 -4.98
C TYR A 53 -4.69 -3.96 -5.33
N PHE A 54 -3.99 -4.58 -4.37
CA PHE A 54 -3.27 -5.82 -4.65
C PHE A 54 -4.20 -7.02 -4.81
N ILE A 55 -5.29 -7.10 -4.04
CA ILE A 55 -6.31 -8.15 -4.21
C ILE A 55 -6.97 -8.04 -5.59
N ALA A 56 -7.36 -6.84 -6.01
CA ALA A 56 -7.97 -6.61 -7.31
C ALA A 56 -7.01 -6.90 -8.48
N ARG A 57 -5.71 -6.60 -8.33
CA ARG A 57 -4.69 -6.84 -9.36
C ARG A 57 -4.23 -8.29 -9.44
N LYS A 58 -4.34 -9.05 -8.35
CA LYS A 58 -4.01 -10.48 -8.30
C LYS A 58 -5.07 -11.19 -7.45
N PRO A 59 -6.23 -11.55 -8.04
CA PRO A 59 -7.27 -12.30 -7.36
C PRO A 59 -6.76 -13.64 -6.82
N GLU A 60 -7.42 -14.15 -5.78
CA GLU A 60 -7.08 -15.40 -5.10
C GLU A 60 -5.71 -15.37 -4.39
N LEU A 61 -5.19 -14.18 -4.09
CA LEU A 61 -3.98 -14.02 -3.31
C LEU A 61 -4.15 -14.58 -1.90
N THR A 62 -3.14 -15.30 -1.38
CA THR A 62 -3.18 -15.73 0.02
C THR A 62 -2.93 -14.56 0.97
N VAL A 63 -3.46 -14.62 2.19
CA VAL A 63 -3.15 -13.63 3.25
C VAL A 63 -1.63 -13.48 3.47
N SER A 64 -0.86 -14.56 3.38
CA SER A 64 0.60 -14.54 3.54
C SER A 64 1.32 -13.81 2.40
N GLU A 65 0.88 -13.99 1.15
CA GLU A 65 1.42 -13.22 0.03
C GLU A 65 1.08 -11.73 0.15
N LEU A 66 -0.13 -11.40 0.62
CA LEU A 66 -0.54 -10.00 0.79
C LEU A 66 0.31 -9.34 1.88
N LEU A 67 0.55 -10.06 2.96
CA LEU A 67 1.44 -9.62 4.04
C LEU A 67 2.85 -9.32 3.52
N ALA A 68 3.40 -10.21 2.68
CA ALA A 68 4.72 -10.03 2.08
C ALA A 68 4.76 -8.81 1.12
N LEU A 69 3.73 -8.61 0.30
CA LEU A 69 3.63 -7.45 -0.60
C LEU A 69 3.49 -6.13 0.16
N LEU A 70 2.74 -6.13 1.25
CA LEU A 70 2.47 -4.91 2.01
C LEU A 70 3.60 -4.56 2.99
N ALA A 71 4.44 -5.53 3.37
CA ALA A 71 5.52 -5.37 4.35
C ALA A 71 5.03 -4.71 5.66
N ILE A 72 3.89 -5.19 6.17
CA ILE A 72 3.30 -4.74 7.45
C ILE A 72 3.21 -5.90 8.44
N THR A 73 2.74 -5.64 9.66
CA THR A 73 2.53 -6.69 10.66
C THR A 73 1.26 -7.49 10.37
N LYS A 74 1.26 -8.78 10.76
CA LYS A 74 0.09 -9.66 10.64
C LYS A 74 -1.14 -9.09 11.37
N GLN A 75 -0.92 -8.47 12.54
CA GLN A 75 -1.99 -7.82 13.31
C GLN A 75 -2.60 -6.64 12.55
N SER A 76 -1.77 -5.80 11.93
CA SER A 76 -2.25 -4.69 11.12
C SER A 76 -3.04 -5.17 9.91
N LEU A 77 -2.55 -6.22 9.23
CA LEU A 77 -3.26 -6.80 8.10
C LEU A 77 -4.61 -7.42 8.52
N GLY A 78 -4.64 -8.13 9.65
CA GLY A 78 -5.85 -8.74 10.18
C GLY A 78 -6.95 -7.71 10.45
N ARG A 79 -6.62 -6.56 11.04
CA ARG A 79 -7.56 -5.45 11.24
C ARG A 79 -8.12 -4.93 9.91
N VAL A 80 -7.24 -4.64 8.95
CA VAL A 80 -7.62 -4.16 7.62
C VAL A 80 -8.54 -5.15 6.89
N LEU A 81 -8.19 -6.44 6.87
CA LEU A 81 -9.02 -7.46 6.21
C LEU A 81 -10.37 -7.65 6.92
N GLY A 82 -10.41 -7.54 8.25
CA GLY A 82 -11.65 -7.57 9.02
C GLY A 82 -12.59 -6.43 8.63
N GLU A 83 -12.09 -5.19 8.66
CA GLU A 83 -12.87 -4.00 8.27
C GLU A 83 -13.34 -4.06 6.81
N LEU A 84 -12.52 -4.57 5.89
CA LEU A 84 -12.93 -4.76 4.49
C LEU A 84 -13.99 -5.84 4.32
N ALA A 85 -13.89 -6.95 5.06
CA ALA A 85 -14.86 -8.03 5.01
C ALA A 85 -16.21 -7.63 5.61
N GLU A 86 -16.22 -6.92 6.75
CA GLU A 86 -17.43 -6.35 7.37
C GLU A 86 -18.20 -5.43 6.40
N ARG A 87 -17.45 -4.72 5.55
CA ARG A 87 -18.00 -3.83 4.53
C ARG A 87 -18.30 -4.50 3.19
N VAL A 88 -18.12 -5.83 3.09
CA VAL A 88 -18.34 -6.62 1.87
C VAL A 88 -17.49 -6.13 0.69
N LEU A 89 -16.30 -5.60 0.98
CA LEU A 89 -15.34 -5.12 -0.03
C LEU A 89 -14.30 -6.19 -0.40
N VAL A 90 -14.08 -7.17 0.48
CA VAL A 90 -13.19 -8.31 0.27
C VAL A 90 -13.85 -9.55 0.85
N GLU A 91 -13.80 -10.65 0.12
CA GLU A 91 -14.19 -11.95 0.62
C GLU A 91 -12.97 -12.84 0.85
N THR A 92 -13.08 -13.72 1.85
CA THR A 92 -12.05 -14.72 2.14
C THR A 92 -12.61 -16.13 1.93
N ARG A 93 -11.89 -16.95 1.17
CA ARG A 93 -12.23 -18.35 0.91
C ARG A 93 -11.13 -19.28 1.40
N ALA A 94 -11.50 -20.50 1.81
CA ALA A 94 -10.51 -21.53 2.09
C ALA A 94 -9.83 -21.97 0.79
N GLY A 95 -8.53 -22.26 0.83
CA GLY A 95 -7.82 -22.78 -0.33
C GLY A 95 -8.31 -24.17 -0.74
N GLU A 96 -8.34 -24.43 -2.06
CA GLU A 96 -8.76 -25.71 -2.64
C GLU A 96 -7.83 -26.87 -2.24
N ARG A 97 -6.51 -26.63 -2.21
CA ARG A 97 -5.49 -27.65 -1.89
C ARG A 97 -5.11 -27.70 -0.40
N ASP A 98 -5.03 -26.55 0.25
CA ASP A 98 -4.79 -26.44 1.69
C ASP A 98 -5.85 -25.52 2.31
N ARG A 99 -6.79 -26.12 3.05
CA ARG A 99 -7.90 -25.39 3.70
C ARG A 99 -7.45 -24.42 4.79
N ARG A 100 -6.21 -24.51 5.26
CA ARG A 100 -5.62 -23.52 6.19
C ARG A 100 -5.29 -22.21 5.48
N GLN A 101 -5.08 -22.25 4.17
CA GLN A 101 -4.89 -21.05 3.37
C GLN A 101 -6.20 -20.28 3.24
N ARG A 102 -6.06 -18.96 3.25
CA ARG A 102 -7.15 -18.02 3.08
C ARG A 102 -6.86 -17.21 1.82
N LEU A 103 -7.64 -17.46 0.78
CA LEU A 103 -7.58 -16.79 -0.52
C LEU A 103 -8.49 -15.57 -0.48
N LEU A 104 -8.01 -14.45 -1.02
CA LEU A 104 -8.68 -13.15 -1.00
C LEU A 104 -9.24 -12.84 -2.39
N ARG A 105 -10.48 -12.34 -2.45
CA ARG A 105 -11.14 -11.88 -3.67
C ARG A 105 -11.96 -10.63 -3.44
#